data_AF-A0A9P5YCC5-F1
#
_entry.id   AF-A0A9P5YCC5-F1
#
_cell.length_a   1.000
_cell.length_b   1.000
_cell.length_c   1.000
_cell.angle_alpha   90.00
_cell.angle_beta   90.00
_cell.angle_gamma   90.00
#
_symmetry.space_group_name_H-M   'P 1'
#
loop_
_entity.id
_entity.type
_entity.pdbx_description
1 polymer ?
#
loop_
_entity_poly.entity_id
_entity_poly.type
_entity_poly.pdbx_seq_one_letter_code
_entity_poly.pdbx_strand_id
1 'polypeptide(L)' 'GGGRVVGWLPIVHEDTAETGKPGFVNFKNAIWHAAFEIFIGTVAQHSKTGCWIKCGDNIMRWLWPTILILSADYEEM' A
#
# COMPACT_ATOMS: atom_id res chain seq x y z
N GLY A 1 11.27 -1.89 -18.64
CA GLY A 1 10.47 -1.30 -17.55
C GLY A 1 11.06 -1.74 -16.23
N GLY A 2 11.53 -0.81 -15.40
CA GLY A 2 12.05 -1.10 -14.06
C GLY A 2 10.95 -0.86 -13.02
N GLY A 3 10.03 -1.81 -12.88
CA GLY A 3 9.04 -1.75 -11.82
C GLY A 3 9.69 -2.02 -10.46
N ARG A 4 9.35 -1.24 -9.44
CA ARG A 4 9.79 -1.46 -8.06
C ARG A 4 8.55 -1.74 -7.23
N VAL A 5 8.47 -2.92 -6.63
CA VAL A 5 7.39 -3.26 -5.71
C VAL A 5 7.68 -2.57 -4.39
N VAL A 6 6.74 -1.75 -3.91
CA VAL A 6 6.84 -1.10 -2.61
C VAL A 6 5.65 -1.56 -1.78
N GLY A 7 5.93 -2.36 -0.75
CA GLY A 7 4.92 -2.76 0.24
C GLY A 7 4.77 -1.67 1.30
N TRP A 8 3.61 -1.04 1.35
CA TRP A 8 3.25 -0.11 2.44
C TRP A 8 2.40 -0.86 3.45
N LEU A 9 3.03 -1.29 4.54
CA LEU A 9 2.36 -1.91 5.68
C LEU A 9 2.34 -0.90 6.84
N PRO A 10 1.16 -0.46 7.32
CA PRO A 10 1.10 0.38 8.50
C PRO A 10 1.65 -0.39 9.71
N ILE A 11 2.61 0.21 10.40
CA ILE A 11 3.20 -0.37 11.61
C ILE A 11 2.21 -0.09 12.75
N VAL A 12 1.44 -1.11 13.13
CA VAL A 12 0.59 -1.07 14.32
C VAL A 12 1.42 -1.59 15.50
N HIS A 13 1.72 -0.73 16.47
CA HIS A 13 2.43 -1.13 17.68
C HIS A 13 1.61 -2.16 18.45
N GLU A 14 2.21 -3.34 18.67
CA GLU A 14 1.64 -4.46 19.39
C GLU A 14 2.28 -4.55 20.77
N ASP A 15 1.45 -4.62 21.81
CA ASP A 15 1.92 -5.03 23.12
C ASP A 15 2.21 -6.54 23.06
N THR A 16 3.32 -6.97 23.65
CA THR A 16 3.66 -8.39 23.84
C THR A 16 2.51 -9.17 24.50
N ALA A 17 1.69 -8.52 25.34
CA ALA A 17 0.52 -9.14 25.96
C ALA A 17 -0.62 -9.46 24.98
N GLU A 18 -0.67 -8.79 23.83
CA GLU A 18 -1.71 -8.96 22.80
C GLU A 18 -1.25 -9.79 21.59
N THR A 19 0.02 -10.22 21.60
CA THR A 19 0.63 -10.98 20.52
C THR A 19 -0.08 -12.31 20.29
N GLY A 20 -0.53 -12.52 19.04
CA GLY A 20 -1.21 -13.76 18.63
C GLY A 20 -2.69 -13.85 19.02
N LYS A 21 -3.26 -12.84 19.69
CA LYS A 21 -4.69 -12.85 20.03
C LYS A 21 -5.55 -12.54 18.80
N PRO A 22 -6.62 -13.33 18.54
CA PRO A 22 -7.51 -13.09 17.40
C PRO A 22 -8.10 -11.67 17.37
N GLY A 23 -8.41 -11.10 18.54
CA GLY A 23 -8.94 -9.74 18.64
C GLY A 23 -7.95 -8.68 18.14
N PHE A 24 -6.67 -8.80 18.51
CA PHE A 24 -5.64 -7.86 18.06
C PHE A 24 -5.27 -8.05 16.60
N VAL A 25 -5.29 -9.30 16.09
CA VAL A 25 -5.14 -9.58 14.65
C VAL A 25 -6.26 -8.93 13.84
N ASN A 26 -7.52 -9.09 14.26
CA ASN A 26 -8.67 -8.45 13.60
C ASN A 26 -8.59 -6.91 13.64
N PHE A 27 -8.13 -6.35 14.75
CA PHE A 27 -7.88 -4.92 14.88
C PHE A 27 -6.81 -4.43 13.90
N LYS A 28 -5.68 -5.13 13.78
CA LYS A 28 -4.65 -4.83 12.78
C LYS A 28 -5.20 -4.88 11.35
N ASN A 29 -6.00 -5.90 11.03
CA ASN A 29 -6.65 -6.00 9.72
C ASN A 29 -7.58 -4.82 9.43
N ALA A 30 -8.40 -4.42 10.40
CA ALA A 30 -9.30 -3.27 10.24
C ALA A 30 -8.54 -1.97 9.99
N ILE A 31 -7.46 -1.71 10.76
CA ILE A 31 -6.57 -0.57 10.54
C ILE A 31 -5.95 -0.62 9.15
N TRP A 32 -5.48 -1.79 8.74
CA TRP A 32 -4.84 -1.96 7.45
C TRP A 32 -5.78 -1.63 6.29
N HIS A 33 -7.00 -2.16 6.31
CA HIS A 33 -8.01 -1.86 5.29
C HIS A 33 -8.38 -0.38 5.26
N ALA A 34 -8.58 0.25 6.41
CA ALA A 34 -8.89 1.69 6.48
C ALA A 34 -7.74 2.57 5.96
N ALA A 35 -6.49 2.26 6.34
CA ALA A 35 -5.33 2.99 5.85
C ALA A 35 -5.13 2.79 4.34
N PHE A 36 -5.36 1.57 3.84
CA PHE A 36 -5.26 1.25 2.42
C PHE A 36 -6.32 1.97 1.58
N GLU A 37 -7.55 2.09 2.10
CA GLU A 37 -8.62 2.86 1.46
C GLU A 37 -8.23 4.34 1.27
N ILE A 38 -7.71 4.98 2.33
CA ILE A 38 -7.23 6.36 2.27
C ILE A 38 -6.14 6.50 1.19
N PHE A 39 -5.16 5.58 1.19
CA PHE A 39 -4.10 5.57 0.20
C PHE A 39 -4.64 5.44 -1.23
N ILE A 40 -5.51 4.46 -1.50
CA ILE A 40 -6.13 4.31 -2.82
C ILE A 40 -6.86 5.59 -3.22
N GLY A 41 -7.59 6.22 -2.30
CA GLY A 41 -8.27 7.48 -2.53
C GLY A 41 -7.33 8.57 -3.05
N THR A 42 -6.15 8.72 -2.43
CA THR A 42 -5.14 9.70 -2.89
C THR A 42 -4.56 9.36 -4.27
N VAL A 43 -4.27 8.08 -4.53
CA VAL A 43 -3.70 7.64 -5.80
C VAL A 43 -4.72 7.76 -6.94
N ALA A 44 -5.99 7.45 -6.67
CA ALA A 44 -7.08 7.50 -7.63
C ALA A 44 -7.36 8.92 -8.16
N GLN A 45 -7.05 9.95 -7.38
CA GLN A 45 -7.10 11.34 -7.88
C GLN A 45 -6.06 11.54 -8.98
N HIS A 46 -4.83 11.09 -8.74
CA HIS A 46 -3.72 11.21 -9.68
C HIS A 46 -3.82 10.26 -10.87
N SER A 47 -4.55 9.13 -10.78
CA SER A 47 -4.73 8.22 -11.91
C SER A 47 -5.56 8.83 -13.04
N LYS A 48 -6.44 9.81 -12.73
CA LYS A 48 -7.28 10.49 -13.73
C LYS A 48 -6.56 11.67 -14.38
N THR A 49 -5.87 12.48 -13.58
CA THR A 49 -5.23 13.70 -14.08
C THR A 49 -3.79 13.48 -14.49
N GLY A 50 -3.09 12.53 -13.86
CA GLY A 50 -1.62 12.43 -13.90
C GLY A 50 -0.95 13.34 -12.87
N CYS A 51 0.36 13.16 -12.67
CA CYS A 51 1.18 14.01 -11.82
C CYS A 51 2.61 14.17 -12.36
N TRP A 52 3.23 15.32 -12.07
CA TRP A 52 4.64 15.59 -12.41
C TRP A 52 5.54 14.99 -11.34
N ILE A 53 6.41 14.07 -11.72
CA ILE A 53 7.36 13.43 -10.82
C ILE A 53 8.77 13.73 -11.30
N LYS A 54 9.63 14.15 -10.38
CA LYS A 54 11.08 14.23 -10.61
C LYS A 54 11.66 12.82 -10.50
N CYS A 55 12.06 12.25 -11.63
CA CYS A 55 12.64 10.91 -11.66
C CYS A 55 14.10 10.92 -11.15
N GLY A 56 14.65 9.73 -10.90
CA GLY A 56 16.03 9.57 -10.39
C GLY A 56 17.13 10.11 -11.31
N ASP A 57 16.81 10.39 -12.57
CA ASP A 57 17.67 11.06 -13.55
C ASP A 57 17.51 12.58 -13.56
N ASN A 58 16.83 13.16 -12.56
CA ASN A 58 16.52 14.58 -12.43
C ASN A 58 15.60 15.17 -13.51
N ILE A 59 14.98 14.35 -14.37
CA ILE A 59 14.04 14.82 -15.38
C ILE A 59 12.61 14.77 -14.83
N MET A 60 11.85 15.83 -15.08
CA MET A 60 10.42 15.88 -14.78
C MET A 60 9.63 15.08 -15.81
N ARG A 61 8.81 14.13 -15.35
CA ARG A 61 7.92 13.34 -16.21
C ARG A 61 6.49 13.41 -15.72
N TRP A 62 5.55 13.52 -16.67
CA TRP A 62 4.13 13.42 -16.40
C TRP A 62 3.73 11.95 -16.42
N LEU A 63 3.31 11.42 -15.28
CA LEU A 63 3.02 10.01 -15.08
C LEU A 63 1.61 9.81 -14.54
N TRP A 64 1.02 8.68 -14.89
CA TRP A 64 -0.26 8.23 -14.34
C TRP A 64 -0.01 7.01 -13.44
N PRO A 65 -0.30 7.11 -12.14
CA PRO A 65 -0.18 5.96 -11.26
C PRO A 65 -1.27 4.93 -11.57
N THR A 66 -0.88 3.67 -11.59
CA THR A 66 -1.78 2.51 -11.75
C THR A 66 -1.56 1.57 -10.58
N ILE A 67 -2.65 1.17 -9.93
CA ILE A 67 -2.62 0.18 -8.86
C ILE A 67 -2.88 -1.19 -9.48
N LEU A 68 -1.94 -2.12 -9.32
CA LEU A 68 -2.10 -3.52 -9.68
C LEU A 68 -2.35 -4.30 -8.39
N ILE A 69 -3.54 -4.90 -8.25
CA ILE A 69 -3.88 -5.76 -7.12
C ILE A 69 -3.67 -7.20 -7.56
N LEU A 70 -2.67 -7.85 -6.97
CA LEU A 70 -2.44 -9.28 -7.10
C LEU A 70 -3.04 -9.96 -5.87
N SER A 71 -4.14 -10.69 -6.07
CA SER A 71 -4.69 -11.58 -5.05
C SER A 71 -4.19 -12.97 -5.35
N ALA A 72 -3.25 -13.45 -4.54
CA ALA A 72 -2.79 -14.83 -4.57
C ALA A 72 -3.04 -15.44 -3.18
N ASP A 73 -3.62 -16.64 -3.17
CA ASP A 73 -3.61 -17.54 -2.03
C ASP A 73 -2.20 -18.11 -1.93
N TYR A 74 -1.33 -17.44 -1.17
CA TYR A 74 0.00 -17.95 -0.85
C TYR A 74 -0.10 -19.15 0.11
N GLU A 75 -0.78 -20.23 -0.29
CA GLU A 75 -0.57 -21.53 0.34
C GLU A 75 0.85 -21.97 0.02
N GLU A 76 1.71 -21.97 1.05
CA GLU A 76 3.10 -22.40 0.96
C GLU A 76 3.16 -23.87 0.48
N MET A 77 3.83 -24.10 -0.66
CA MET A 77 4.22 -25.44 -1.14
C MET A 77 5.28 -26.07 -0.25
#